data_AF-A0A916N5W8-F1
#
_entry.id   AF-A0A916N5W8-F1
#
_cell.length_a   1.000
_cell.length_b   1.000
_cell.length_c   1.000
_cell.angle_alpha   90.00
_cell.angle_beta   90.00
_cell.angle_gamma   90.00
#
_symmetry.space_group_name_H-M   'P 1'
#
loop_
_entity.id
_entity.type
_entity.pdbx_description
1 polymer ?
#
loop_
_entity_poly.entity_id
_entity_poly.type
_entity_poly.pdbx_seq_one_letter_code
_entity_poly.pdbx_strand_id
1 'polypeptide(L)'
;MLRKIRYAHIQMSKVGPGVKKWLPGLLFLAAQMGNTIYELMGDTRTVSWAPHTTQVYYRVEAYENGLPWKAEAVQSRYGIAQTHWESHSEGNLRRLLLTVEETEQTGNPDSLKVYYSRNMGPERFFSWKANK
;
A
#
# COMPACT_ATOMS: atom_id res chain seq x y z
N MET A 1 -68.24 -48.94 -8.76
CA MET A 1 -67.68 -48.01 -9.77
C MET A 1 -66.69 -47.08 -9.05
N LEU A 2 -65.41 -47.47 -8.95
CA LEU A 2 -64.39 -46.73 -8.19
C LEU A 2 -63.41 -46.06 -9.16
N ARG A 3 -63.37 -44.72 -9.14
CA ARG A 3 -62.53 -43.89 -10.01
C ARG A 3 -61.05 -44.03 -9.60
N LYS A 4 -60.20 -44.46 -10.55
CA LYS A 4 -58.73 -44.40 -10.43
C LYS A 4 -58.28 -42.94 -10.49
N ILE A 5 -57.75 -42.42 -9.39
CA ILE A 5 -57.06 -41.13 -9.34
C ILE A 5 -55.66 -41.34 -9.95
N ARG A 6 -55.37 -40.68 -11.08
CA ARG A 6 -54.01 -40.64 -11.65
C ARG A 6 -53.23 -39.54 -10.94
N TYR A 7 -52.16 -39.90 -10.25
CA TYR A 7 -51.17 -38.95 -9.78
C TYR A 7 -50.31 -38.50 -10.97
N ALA A 8 -50.30 -37.19 -11.23
CA ALA A 8 -49.38 -36.59 -12.18
C ALA A 8 -47.96 -36.67 -11.62
N HIS A 9 -47.08 -37.37 -12.33
CA HIS A 9 -45.65 -37.38 -12.03
C HIS A 9 -45.07 -36.02 -12.47
N ILE A 10 -44.93 -35.10 -11.52
CA ILE A 10 -44.18 -33.87 -11.74
C ILE A 10 -42.71 -34.26 -11.82
N GLN A 11 -42.16 -34.28 -13.03
CA GLN A 11 -40.72 -34.35 -13.27
C GLN A 11 -40.09 -33.06 -12.74
N MET A 12 -39.58 -33.10 -11.51
CA MET A 12 -38.62 -32.09 -11.05
C MET A 12 -37.37 -32.22 -11.91
N SER A 13 -37.10 -31.20 -12.73
CA SER A 13 -35.85 -31.11 -13.46
C SER A 13 -34.71 -31.16 -12.46
N LYS A 14 -33.88 -32.21 -12.56
CA LYS A 14 -32.62 -32.31 -11.83
C LYS A 14 -31.72 -31.21 -12.39
N VAL A 15 -31.72 -30.04 -11.75
CA VAL A 15 -30.61 -29.08 -11.91
C VAL A 15 -29.37 -29.84 -11.45
N GLY A 16 -28.53 -30.21 -12.42
CA GLY A 16 -27.39 -31.09 -12.20
C GLY A 16 -26.49 -30.60 -11.05
N PRO A 17 -25.77 -31.49 -10.36
CA PRO A 17 -24.96 -31.15 -9.18
C PRO A 17 -23.76 -30.24 -9.51
N GLY A 18 -23.61 -29.80 -10.76
CA GLY A 18 -22.42 -29.16 -11.30
C GLY A 18 -22.23 -27.68 -10.97
N VAL A 19 -23.19 -26.97 -10.35
CA VAL A 19 -22.99 -25.57 -9.94
C VAL A 19 -23.00 -25.39 -8.43
N LYS A 20 -23.96 -26.04 -7.73
CA LYS A 20 -24.03 -25.99 -6.26
C LYS A 20 -22.79 -26.55 -5.56
N LYS A 21 -22.14 -27.57 -6.16
CA LYS A 21 -20.90 -28.16 -5.63
C LYS A 21 -19.72 -27.18 -5.67
N TRP A 22 -19.69 -26.29 -6.66
CA TRP A 22 -18.59 -25.35 -6.86
C TRP A 22 -18.87 -23.96 -6.31
N LEU A 23 -20.12 -23.68 -5.93
CA LEU A 23 -20.54 -22.40 -5.40
C LEU A 23 -19.68 -21.92 -4.21
N PRO A 24 -19.34 -22.75 -3.21
CA PRO A 24 -18.46 -22.31 -2.12
C PRO A 24 -17.06 -21.93 -2.62
N GLY A 25 -16.51 -22.67 -3.59
CA GLY A 25 -15.19 -22.39 -4.17
C GLY A 25 -15.19 -21.13 -5.03
N LEU A 26 -16.26 -20.89 -5.79
CA LEU A 26 -16.43 -19.67 -6.58
C LEU A 26 -16.61 -18.44 -5.67
N LEU A 27 -17.35 -18.57 -4.57
CA LEU A 27 -17.48 -17.51 -3.57
C LEU A 27 -16.15 -17.22 -2.87
N PHE A 28 -15.37 -18.26 -2.56
CA PHE A 28 -14.04 -18.10 -2.00
C PHE A 28 -13.11 -17.37 -2.99
N LEU A 29 -13.08 -17.77 -4.26
CA LEU A 29 -12.27 -17.11 -5.28
C LEU A 29 -12.71 -15.65 -5.50
N ALA A 30 -14.00 -15.37 -5.53
CA ALA A 30 -14.52 -14.02 -5.64
C ALA A 30 -14.13 -13.16 -4.42
N ALA A 31 -14.18 -13.71 -3.21
CA ALA A 31 -13.72 -13.03 -2.01
C ALA A 31 -12.21 -12.74 -2.05
N GLN A 32 -11.40 -13.69 -2.53
CA GLN A 32 -9.96 -13.50 -2.72
C GLN A 32 -9.66 -12.40 -3.74
N MET A 33 -10.34 -12.43 -4.90
CA MET A 33 -10.21 -11.37 -5.91
C MET A 33 -10.63 -10.01 -5.37
N GLY A 34 -11.73 -9.94 -4.60
CA GLY A 34 -12.16 -8.72 -3.93
C GLY A 34 -11.11 -8.19 -2.95
N ASN A 35 -10.49 -9.07 -2.18
CA ASN A 35 -9.41 -8.70 -1.27
C ASN A 35 -8.17 -8.20 -2.03
N THR A 36 -7.76 -8.88 -3.11
CA THR A 36 -6.63 -8.45 -3.95
C THR A 36 -6.89 -7.10 -4.61
N ILE A 37 -8.10 -6.88 -5.13
CA ILE A 37 -8.48 -5.59 -5.72
C ILE A 37 -8.50 -4.50 -4.64
N TYR A 38 -9.04 -4.79 -3.45
CA TYR A 38 -9.01 -3.88 -2.31
C TYR A 38 -7.58 -3.53 -1.88
N GLU A 39 -6.66 -4.49 -1.85
CA GLU A 39 -5.25 -4.25 -1.52
C GLU A 39 -4.50 -3.47 -2.62
N LEU A 40 -4.88 -3.64 -3.89
CA LEU A 40 -4.29 -2.90 -5.01
C LEU A 40 -4.84 -1.47 -5.13
N MET A 41 -6.11 -1.25 -4.78
CA MET A 41 -6.77 0.05 -4.86
C MET A 41 -6.69 0.85 -3.57
N GLY A 42 -6.65 0.17 -2.42
CA GLY A 42 -6.35 0.77 -1.14
C GLY A 42 -4.91 1.25 -1.15
N ASP A 43 -4.67 2.47 -0.68
CA ASP A 43 -3.34 3.01 -0.50
C ASP A 43 -2.63 2.23 0.63
N THR A 44 -2.12 1.04 0.30
CA THR A 44 -1.45 0.09 1.19
C THR A 44 -0.14 0.65 1.77
N ARG A 45 0.18 1.91 1.46
CA ARG A 45 1.10 2.75 2.24
C ARG A 45 0.75 2.80 3.74
N THR A 46 -0.51 2.53 4.12
CA THR A 46 -0.99 2.65 5.50
C THR A 46 -1.36 1.34 6.20
N VAL A 47 -1.46 0.20 5.52
CA VAL A 47 -1.88 -1.07 6.15
C VAL A 47 -0.64 -1.90 6.55
N SER A 48 -0.14 -1.66 7.77
CA SER A 48 0.75 -2.60 8.46
C SER A 48 -0.10 -3.56 9.30
N TRP A 49 -0.08 -4.84 8.94
CA TRP A 49 -0.71 -5.91 9.73
C TRP A 49 0.06 -6.24 11.02
N ALA A 50 1.28 -5.72 11.17
CA ALA A 50 2.03 -5.77 12.42
C ALA A 50 1.62 -4.59 13.31
N PRO A 51 1.36 -4.80 14.63
CA PRO A 51 1.06 -3.71 15.54
C PRO A 51 2.16 -2.66 15.42
N HIS A 52 1.79 -1.40 15.18
CA HIS A 52 2.70 -0.25 15.08
C HIS A 52 3.33 0.02 16.47
N THR A 53 4.19 -0.87 16.95
CA THR A 53 4.99 -0.71 18.17
C THR A 53 6.23 0.15 17.92
N THR A 54 6.47 0.52 16.66
CA THR A 54 7.60 1.35 16.24
C THR A 54 7.08 2.67 15.71
N GLN A 55 7.21 3.72 16.51
CA GLN A 55 6.99 5.11 16.12
C GLN A 55 8.19 5.55 15.32
N VAL A 56 8.02 5.90 14.05
CA VAL A 56 9.11 6.38 13.20
C VAL A 56 8.88 7.85 12.92
N TYR A 57 9.85 8.67 13.32
CA TYR A 57 9.95 10.07 12.92
C TYR A 57 10.98 10.16 11.81
N TYR A 58 10.70 10.91 10.75
CA TYR A 58 11.72 11.35 9.82
C TYR A 58 11.58 12.82 9.48
N ARG A 59 12.68 13.38 9.02
CA ARG A 59 12.78 14.74 8.49
C ARG A 59 13.68 14.69 7.27
N VAL A 60 13.21 15.23 6.16
CA VAL A 60 13.95 15.27 4.91
C VAL A 60 14.38 16.70 4.64
N GLU A 61 15.67 16.89 4.39
CA GLU A 61 16.25 18.17 4.00
C GLU A 61 16.94 18.00 2.65
N ALA A 62 16.44 18.72 1.65
CA ALA A 62 17.07 18.81 0.34
C ALA A 62 17.88 20.10 0.26
N TYR A 63 19.01 20.06 -0.44
CA TYR A 63 19.93 21.19 -0.58
C TYR A 63 20.31 21.41 -2.03
N GLU A 64 20.30 22.66 -2.45
CA GLU A 64 20.77 23.10 -3.76
C GLU A 64 21.77 24.25 -3.57
N ASN A 65 22.97 24.10 -4.11
CA ASN A 65 24.09 25.01 -3.94
C ASN A 65 24.40 25.31 -2.44
N GLY A 66 24.19 24.33 -1.57
CA GLY A 66 24.36 24.44 -0.12
C GLY A 66 23.22 25.15 0.62
N LEU A 67 22.19 25.64 -0.08
CA LEU A 67 21.02 26.24 0.53
C LEU A 67 19.92 25.19 0.74
N PRO A 68 19.30 25.11 1.93
CA PRO A 68 18.21 24.19 2.17
C PRO A 68 16.95 24.63 1.42
N TRP A 69 16.24 23.66 0.87
CA TRP A 69 14.91 23.88 0.29
C TRP A 69 13.88 24.20 1.37
N LYS A 70 12.81 24.87 0.96
CA LYS A 70 11.63 25.09 1.82
C LYS A 70 10.91 23.77 2.07
N ALA A 71 10.32 23.62 3.25
CA ALA A 71 9.61 22.40 3.65
C ALA A 71 8.47 22.03 2.67
N GLU A 72 7.77 23.03 2.15
CA GLU A 72 6.68 22.82 1.18
C GLU A 72 7.19 22.27 -0.16
N ALA A 73 8.38 22.71 -0.60
CA ALA A 73 9.00 22.21 -1.82
C ALA A 73 9.47 20.76 -1.66
N VAL A 74 10.05 20.42 -0.50
CA VAL A 74 10.43 19.05 -0.16
C VAL A 74 9.20 18.15 -0.10
N GLN A 75 8.13 18.58 0.56
CA GLN A 75 6.88 17.83 0.63
C GLN A 75 6.25 17.65 -0.75
N SER A 76 6.25 18.69 -1.59
CA SER A 76 5.70 18.61 -2.95
C SER A 76 6.46 17.63 -3.83
N ARG A 77 7.80 17.55 -3.70
CA ARG A 77 8.62 16.65 -4.52
C ARG A 77 8.51 15.20 -4.09
N TYR A 78 8.60 14.93 -2.79
CA TYR A 78 8.65 13.55 -2.30
C TYR A 78 7.28 13.00 -1.88
N GLY A 79 6.26 13.86 -1.76
CA GLY A 79 4.92 13.45 -1.32
C GLY A 79 4.87 12.94 0.11
N ILE A 80 5.85 13.32 0.95
CA ILE A 80 5.99 12.84 2.33
C ILE A 80 5.63 13.98 3.27
N ALA A 81 4.53 13.82 4.02
CA ALA A 81 4.15 14.80 5.01
C ALA A 81 5.11 14.65 6.19
N GLN A 82 5.92 15.67 6.52
CA GLN A 82 6.83 15.62 7.68
C GLN A 82 6.09 15.79 9.01
N THR A 83 4.87 15.25 9.09
CA THR A 83 4.10 15.09 10.31
C THR A 83 4.72 13.94 11.07
N HIS A 84 4.92 14.11 12.38
CA HIS A 84 5.80 13.29 13.21
C HIS A 84 5.46 11.77 13.31
N TRP A 85 4.48 11.31 12.54
CA TRP A 85 3.90 9.97 12.58
C TRP A 85 3.75 9.43 11.16
N GLU A 86 4.55 8.43 10.81
CA GLU A 86 4.31 7.67 9.59
C GLU A 86 4.56 6.18 9.78
N SER A 87 3.83 5.41 8.98
CA SER A 87 3.86 3.95 8.91
C SER A 87 5.08 3.40 8.16
N HIS A 88 5.95 4.26 7.61
CA HIS A 88 7.03 3.83 6.73
C HIS A 88 8.26 3.34 7.48
N SER A 89 8.76 2.18 7.05
CA SER A 89 10.06 1.68 7.49
C SER A 89 11.19 2.51 6.87
N GLU A 90 12.29 2.70 7.61
CA GLU A 90 13.48 3.46 7.17
C GLU A 90 13.97 3.09 5.76
N GLY A 91 13.99 1.79 5.44
CA GLY A 91 14.42 1.31 4.13
C GLY A 91 13.46 1.71 3.00
N ASN A 92 12.16 1.75 3.27
CA ASN A 92 11.16 2.20 2.31
C ASN A 92 11.28 3.70 2.05
N LEU A 93 11.51 4.50 3.09
CA LEU A 93 11.71 5.94 2.96
C LEU A 93 12.92 6.23 2.07
N ARG A 94 14.06 5.59 2.34
CA ARG A 94 15.27 5.74 1.52
C ARG A 94 15.01 5.34 0.06
N ARG A 95 14.35 4.20 -0.17
CA ARG A 95 14.07 3.72 -1.52
C ARG A 95 13.18 4.69 -2.29
N LEU A 96 12.11 5.19 -1.65
CA LEU A 96 11.19 6.15 -2.26
C LEU A 96 11.92 7.43 -2.69
N LEU A 97 12.75 8.00 -1.81
CA LEU A 97 13.50 9.21 -2.10
C LEU A 97 14.48 9.00 -3.27
N LEU A 98 15.22 7.88 -3.29
CA LEU A 98 16.12 7.56 -4.39
C LEU A 98 15.38 7.34 -5.71
N THR A 99 14.24 6.65 -5.69
CA THR A 99 13.42 6.45 -6.89
C THR A 99 12.91 7.77 -7.46
N VAL A 100 12.49 8.71 -6.61
CA VAL A 100 12.10 10.06 -7.06
C VAL A 100 13.28 10.77 -7.72
N GLU A 101 14.46 10.75 -7.10
CA GLU A 101 15.65 11.40 -7.67
C GLU A 101 16.16 10.75 -8.96
N GLU A 102 15.97 9.43 -9.12
CA GLU A 102 16.29 8.72 -10.37
C GLU A 102 15.28 9.03 -11.49
N THR A 103 14.02 9.23 -11.14
CA THR A 103 12.90 9.40 -12.10
C THR A 103 12.74 10.86 -12.52
N GLU A 104 12.81 11.79 -11.58
CA GLU A 104 12.72 13.22 -11.81
C GLU A 104 14.13 13.80 -11.84
N GLN A 105 14.65 14.07 -13.05
CA GLN A 105 16.00 14.63 -13.26
C GLN A 105 16.03 16.16 -13.34
N THR A 106 14.87 16.80 -13.40
CA THR A 106 14.77 18.27 -13.52
C THR A 106 14.68 18.89 -12.13
N GLY A 107 15.57 19.84 -11.84
CA GLY A 107 15.59 20.58 -10.58
C GLY A 107 16.01 19.74 -9.38
N ASN A 108 16.92 18.77 -9.57
CA ASN A 108 17.34 17.88 -8.49
C ASN A 108 18.19 18.63 -7.47
N PRO A 109 18.00 18.37 -6.16
CA PRO A 109 18.92 18.86 -5.16
C PRO A 109 20.33 18.27 -5.37
N ASP A 110 21.35 19.05 -5.04
CA ASP A 110 22.74 18.59 -5.04
C ASP A 110 22.99 17.55 -3.95
N SER A 111 22.25 17.64 -2.84
CA SER A 111 22.31 16.68 -1.76
C SER A 111 21.02 16.59 -0.97
N LEU A 112 20.82 15.42 -0.37
CA LEU A 112 19.67 15.10 0.46
C LEU A 112 20.19 14.57 1.80
N LYS A 113 19.61 15.05 2.90
CA LYS A 113 19.79 14.48 4.23
C LYS A 113 18.44 13.99 4.74
N VAL A 114 18.43 12.74 5.19
CA VAL A 114 17.25 12.10 5.75
C VAL A 114 17.56 11.77 7.18
N TYR A 115 16.94 12.48 8.09
CA TYR A 115 17.00 12.22 9.53
C TYR A 115 15.90 11.25 9.89
N TYR A 116 16.20 10.28 10.74
CA TYR A 116 15.23 9.30 11.21
C TYR A 116 15.46 8.92 12.67
N SER A 117 14.38 8.75 13.41
CA SER A 117 14.39 8.25 14.79
C SER A 117 13.28 7.21 14.95
N ARG A 118 13.54 6.19 15.77
CA ARG A 118 12.56 5.15 16.12
C ARG A 118 12.28 5.23 17.62
N ASN A 119 11.01 5.31 18.00
CA ASN A 119 10.56 5.37 19.39
C ASN A 119 11.27 6.45 20.21
N MET A 120 11.48 7.64 19.63
CA MET A 120 12.26 8.74 20.23
C MET A 120 13.70 8.36 20.62
N GLY A 121 14.24 7.31 20.00
CA GLY A 121 15.64 6.90 20.13
C GLY A 121 16.61 7.88 19.44
N PRO A 122 17.92 7.57 19.46
CA PRO A 122 18.93 8.44 18.86
C PRO A 122 18.64 8.66 17.37
N GLU A 123 18.66 9.92 16.96
CA GLU A 123 18.51 10.30 15.56
C GLU A 123 19.70 9.77 14.76
N ARG A 124 19.37 9.12 13.65
CA ARG A 124 20.33 8.66 12.66
C ARG A 124 20.06 9.43 11.39
N PHE A 125 21.08 9.54 10.54
CA PHE A 125 20.92 10.23 9.27
C PHE A 125 21.50 9.40 8.12
N PHE A 126 20.85 9.53 6.97
CA PHE A 126 21.35 9.08 5.68
C PHE A 126 21.60 10.31 4.82
N SER A 127 22.76 10.37 4.16
CA SER A 127 23.08 11.41 3.19
C SER A 127 23.20 10.81 1.80
N TRP A 128 22.53 11.43 0.85
CA TRP A 128 22.71 11.19 -0.58
C TRP A 128 23.26 12.46 -1.24
N LYS A 129 24.10 12.28 -2.25
CA LYS A 129 24.64 13.36 -3.09
C LYS A 129 24.42 12.98 -4.54
N ALA A 130 24.02 13.94 -5.36
CA ALA A 130 23.98 13.76 -6.79
C ALA A 130 25.41 13.56 -7.32
N ASN A 131 25.63 12.49 -8.10
CA ASN A 131 26.81 12.41 -8.95
C ASN A 131 26.55 13.34 -10.14
N LYS A 132 27.15 14.53 -10.12
CA LYS A 132 27.20 15.41 -11.30
C LYS A 132 28.22 14.89 -12.29
#